data_AF-A0A5K1TVU6-F1
#
_entry.id   AF-A0A5K1TVU6-F1
#
_cell.length_a   1.000
_cell.length_b   1.000
_cell.length_c   1.000
_cell.angle_alpha   90.00
_cell.angle_beta   90.00
_cell.angle_gamma   90.00
#
_symmetry.space_group_name_H-M   'P 1'
#
loop_
_entity.id
_entity.type
_entity.pdbx_description
1 polymer ?
#
loop_
_entity_poly.entity_id
_entity_poly.type
_entity_poly.pdbx_seq_one_letter_code
_entity_poly.pdbx_strand_id
1 'polypeptide(L)'
;MCKGSIAPTHSTYETVQKKCILFGGVTGYIGGICEIPNEIYDVLIKVQNQILLQMKGIVECTTPDNWKKVIDDWKRMPSSNIIDGSIVESYLEMSKEKQCEIAHLSGVNEEQISDIIENMISLFH
;
A
#
# COMPACT_ATOMS: atom_id res chain seq x y z
N MET A 1 -11.35 7.22 15.04
CA MET A 1 -11.32 7.39 13.57
C MET A 1 -12.04 8.68 13.23
N CYS A 2 -11.60 9.43 12.23
CA CYS A 2 -12.16 10.70 11.78
C CYS A 2 -12.24 10.70 10.24
N LYS A 3 -13.33 11.20 9.65
CA LYS A 3 -13.41 11.37 8.19
C LYS A 3 -12.61 12.60 7.77
N GLY A 4 -11.75 12.45 6.77
CA GLY A 4 -10.99 13.56 6.21
C GLY A 4 -9.61 13.14 5.71
N SER A 5 -8.89 14.12 5.17
CA SER A 5 -7.49 14.05 4.76
C SER A 5 -6.76 15.26 5.34
N ILE A 6 -5.47 15.12 5.58
CA ILE A 6 -4.59 16.22 5.98
C ILE A 6 -3.92 16.91 4.78
N ALA A 7 -4.00 16.30 3.59
CA ALA A 7 -3.44 16.83 2.37
C ALA A 7 -4.35 17.90 1.74
N PRO A 8 -3.80 18.85 0.96
CA PRO A 8 -4.59 19.75 0.14
C PRO A 8 -5.53 19.00 -0.81
N THR A 9 -6.63 19.64 -1.23
CA THR A 9 -7.58 19.00 -2.16
C THR A 9 -6.90 18.63 -3.48
N HIS A 10 -6.85 17.34 -3.80
CA HIS A 10 -6.24 16.82 -5.02
C HIS A 10 -7.29 16.69 -6.13
N SER A 11 -7.15 17.42 -7.25
CA SER A 11 -8.17 17.46 -8.31
C SER A 11 -8.44 16.10 -8.96
N THR A 12 -7.40 15.27 -9.17
CA THR A 12 -7.53 13.96 -9.80
C THR A 12 -8.18 12.91 -8.88
N TYR A 13 -7.98 13.03 -7.56
CA TYR A 13 -8.40 12.02 -6.58
C TYR A 13 -9.38 12.57 -5.54
N GLU A 14 -10.03 13.70 -5.82
CA GLU A 14 -10.93 14.38 -4.89
C GLU A 14 -12.01 13.42 -4.32
N THR A 15 -12.54 12.53 -5.17
CA THR A 15 -13.55 11.55 -4.78
C THR A 15 -13.01 10.49 -3.82
N VAL A 16 -11.75 10.06 -4.01
CA VAL A 16 -11.06 9.13 -3.10
C VAL A 16 -10.73 9.85 -1.80
N GLN A 17 -10.19 11.07 -1.87
CA GLN A 17 -9.81 11.88 -0.72
C GLN A 17 -11.00 12.19 0.21
N LYS A 18 -12.19 12.44 -0.36
CA LYS A 18 -13.44 12.64 0.41
C LYS A 18 -13.86 11.41 1.22
N LYS A 19 -13.36 10.23 0.86
CA LYS A 19 -13.65 8.96 1.54
C LYS A 19 -12.51 8.50 2.45
N CYS A 20 -11.47 9.31 2.62
CA CYS A 20 -10.39 8.99 3.55
C CYS A 20 -10.87 9.01 5.01
N ILE A 21 -10.33 8.09 5.78
CA ILE A 21 -10.52 7.97 7.22
C ILE A 21 -9.14 8.05 7.88
N LEU A 22 -8.95 9.03 8.75
CA LEU A 22 -7.80 9.14 9.63
C LEU A 22 -8.04 8.38 10.92
N PHE A 23 -7.01 7.78 11.47
CA PHE A 23 -7.08 7.11 12.76
C PHE A 23 -5.78 7.25 13.54
N GLY A 24 -5.89 7.22 14.86
CA GLY A 24 -4.74 7.27 15.76
C GLY A 24 -4.62 5.95 16.52
N GLY A 25 -3.40 5.41 16.61
CA GLY A 25 -3.06 4.29 17.46
C GLY A 25 -2.70 4.72 18.88
N VAL A 26 -2.77 3.77 19.82
CA VAL A 26 -2.43 4.02 21.25
C VAL A 26 -0.96 4.41 21.46
N THR A 27 -0.09 4.11 20.50
CA THR A 27 1.33 4.49 20.48
C THR A 27 1.58 5.87 19.88
N GLY A 28 0.53 6.62 19.53
CA GLY A 28 0.65 7.96 18.94
C GLY A 28 0.86 7.99 17.43
N TYR A 29 0.88 6.83 16.75
CA TYR A 29 0.91 6.80 15.29
C TYR A 29 -0.41 7.30 14.71
N ILE A 30 -0.35 8.07 13.62
CA ILE A 30 -1.50 8.51 12.83
C ILE A 30 -1.46 7.75 11.50
N GLY A 31 -2.56 7.09 11.15
CA GLY A 31 -2.71 6.36 9.90
C GLY A 31 -3.90 6.87 9.10
N GLY A 32 -3.89 6.56 7.80
CA GLY A 32 -4.96 6.82 6.86
C GLY A 32 -5.51 5.53 6.26
N ILE A 33 -6.81 5.50 6.00
CA ILE A 33 -7.50 4.45 5.25
C ILE A 33 -8.26 5.11 4.11
N CYS A 34 -8.14 4.60 2.89
CA CYS A 34 -8.92 5.05 1.74
C CYS A 34 -9.42 3.85 0.94
N GLU A 35 -10.53 4.06 0.22
CA GLU A 35 -11.01 3.14 -0.80
C GLU A 35 -10.31 3.44 -2.12
N ILE A 36 -9.80 2.40 -2.80
CA ILE A 36 -9.19 2.54 -4.13
C ILE A 36 -10.01 1.79 -5.19
N PRO A 37 -9.99 2.25 -6.45
CA PRO A 37 -10.54 1.49 -7.58
C PRO A 37 -9.88 0.10 -7.73
N ASN A 38 -10.62 -0.87 -8.26
CA ASN A 38 -10.13 -2.23 -8.46
C ASN A 38 -8.92 -2.28 -9.40
N GLU A 39 -8.89 -1.42 -10.40
CA GLU A 39 -7.79 -1.33 -11.36
C GLU A 39 -6.48 -0.93 -10.68
N ILE A 40 -6.56 -0.03 -9.69
CA ILE A 40 -5.43 0.38 -8.86
C ILE A 40 -5.05 -0.76 -7.90
N TYR A 41 -6.04 -1.40 -7.28
CA TYR A 41 -5.81 -2.54 -6.40
C TYR A 41 -5.07 -3.68 -7.10
N ASP A 42 -5.50 -4.07 -8.31
CA ASP A 42 -4.92 -5.16 -9.10
C ASP A 42 -3.45 -4.92 -9.47
N VAL A 43 -3.06 -3.65 -9.62
CA VAL A 43 -1.67 -3.25 -9.83
C VAL A 43 -0.90 -3.32 -8.51
N LEU A 44 -1.39 -2.63 -7.47
CA LEU A 44 -0.67 -2.48 -6.21
C LEU A 44 -0.48 -3.82 -5.48
N ILE A 45 -1.44 -4.75 -5.58
CA ILE A 45 -1.31 -6.07 -4.94
C ILE A 45 -0.17 -6.89 -5.57
N LYS A 46 0.02 -6.80 -6.88
CA LYS A 46 1.14 -7.48 -7.58
C LYS A 46 2.48 -6.91 -7.12
N VAL A 47 2.58 -5.58 -7.08
CA VAL A 47 3.79 -4.86 -6.65
C VAL A 47 4.10 -5.19 -5.18
N GLN A 48 3.12 -5.06 -4.28
CA GLN A 48 3.27 -5.39 -2.86
C GLN A 48 3.77 -6.82 -2.66
N ASN A 49 3.20 -7.79 -3.38
CA ASN A 49 3.59 -9.19 -3.26
C ASN A 49 5.05 -9.41 -3.71
N GLN A 50 5.49 -8.76 -4.78
CA GLN A 50 6.89 -8.86 -5.21
C GLN A 50 7.86 -8.21 -4.21
N ILE A 51 7.50 -7.06 -3.65
CA ILE A 51 8.29 -6.39 -2.61
C ILE A 51 8.42 -7.30 -1.37
N LEU A 52 7.30 -7.87 -0.90
CA LEU A 52 7.29 -8.79 0.24
C LEU A 52 8.13 -10.06 0.00
N LEU A 53 8.12 -10.60 -1.22
CA LEU A 53 8.96 -11.75 -1.58
C LEU A 53 10.45 -11.41 -1.53
N GLN A 54 10.84 -10.21 -1.92
CA GLN A 54 12.23 -9.75 -1.86
C GLN A 54 12.68 -9.42 -0.42
N MET A 55 11.75 -9.08 0.47
CA MET A 55 12.01 -8.86 1.90
C MET A 55 12.05 -10.16 2.72
N LYS A 56 11.82 -11.32 2.10
CA LYS A 56 11.81 -12.62 2.79
C LYS A 56 13.14 -12.86 3.51
N GLY A 57 13.07 -13.09 4.83
CA GLY A 57 14.23 -13.31 5.68
C GLY A 57 14.81 -12.05 6.33
N ILE A 58 14.34 -10.86 5.94
CA ILE A 58 14.61 -9.58 6.61
C ILE A 58 13.48 -9.27 7.61
N VAL A 59 12.24 -9.56 7.21
CA VAL A 59 11.05 -9.47 8.07
C VAL A 59 10.55 -10.88 8.42
N GLU A 60 9.75 -10.98 9.49
CA GLU A 60 9.11 -12.25 9.91
C GLU A 60 8.10 -12.80 8.86
N CYS A 61 7.85 -12.04 7.80
CA CYS A 61 6.99 -12.43 6.70
C CYS A 61 7.67 -13.45 5.77
N THR A 62 7.19 -14.68 5.78
CA THR A 62 7.71 -15.77 4.93
C THR A 62 7.00 -15.90 3.58
N THR A 63 5.77 -15.40 3.47
CA THR A 63 4.94 -15.38 2.26
C THR A 63 4.02 -14.15 2.27
N PRO A 64 3.64 -13.58 1.11
CA PRO A 64 2.74 -12.43 1.09
C PRO A 64 1.42 -12.65 1.83
N ASP A 65 0.84 -13.85 1.74
CA ASP A 65 -0.40 -14.21 2.46
C ASP A 65 -0.25 -14.15 3.99
N ASN A 66 0.98 -14.30 4.51
CA ASN A 66 1.32 -14.18 5.92
C ASN A 66 1.44 -12.71 6.38
N TRP A 67 1.53 -11.75 5.46
CA TRP A 67 1.66 -10.34 5.80
C TRP A 67 0.38 -9.80 6.44
N LYS A 68 0.51 -9.18 7.61
CA LYS A 68 -0.60 -8.61 8.40
C LYS A 68 -1.79 -9.57 8.56
N LYS A 69 -1.52 -10.88 8.69
CA LYS A 69 -2.56 -11.88 9.01
C LYS A 69 -3.35 -11.45 10.24
N VAL A 70 -4.67 -11.63 10.16
CA VAL A 70 -5.53 -11.47 11.33
C VAL A 70 -5.28 -12.68 12.23
N ILE A 71 -4.77 -12.43 13.43
CA ILE A 71 -4.52 -13.45 14.45
C ILE A 71 -5.26 -13.00 15.70
N ASP A 72 -6.28 -13.75 16.08
CA ASP A 72 -6.93 -13.66 17.39
C ASP A 72 -6.96 -15.05 18.05
N ASP A 73 -7.46 -15.12 19.29
CA ASP A 73 -7.52 -16.37 20.08
C ASP A 73 -8.39 -17.46 19.42
N TRP A 74 -9.27 -17.10 18.50
CA TRP A 74 -10.25 -17.98 17.87
C TRP A 74 -10.00 -18.21 16.37
N LYS A 75 -9.28 -17.31 15.69
CA LYS A 75 -9.17 -17.27 14.23
C LYS A 75 -7.80 -16.80 13.76
N ARG A 76 -7.38 -17.42 12.67
CA ARG A 76 -6.24 -17.00 11.85
C ARG A 76 -6.73 -16.85 10.42
N MET A 77 -6.75 -15.63 9.89
CA MET A 77 -7.22 -15.35 8.54
C MET A 77 -6.15 -14.61 7.73
N PRO A 78 -6.00 -14.92 6.42
CA PRO A 78 -5.15 -14.14 5.53
C PRO A 78 -5.63 -12.69 5.46
N SER A 79 -4.70 -11.75 5.29
CA SER A 79 -5.10 -10.39 4.89
C SER A 79 -5.62 -10.46 3.45
N SER A 80 -6.76 -9.83 3.20
CA SER A 80 -7.38 -9.80 1.87
C SER A 80 -7.99 -8.43 1.63
N ASN A 81 -8.03 -8.00 0.37
CA ASN A 81 -8.58 -6.69 -0.04
C ASN A 81 -7.94 -5.48 0.67
N ILE A 82 -6.67 -5.60 1.07
CA ILE A 82 -5.91 -4.53 1.73
C ILE A 82 -4.57 -4.37 1.02
N ILE A 83 -4.20 -3.11 0.79
CA ILE A 83 -2.85 -2.70 0.38
C ILE A 83 -2.20 -1.98 1.56
N ASP A 84 -0.93 -2.32 1.80
CA ASP A 84 -0.09 -1.68 2.80
C ASP A 84 0.67 -0.52 2.17
N GLY A 85 0.19 0.71 2.43
CA GLY A 85 0.75 1.94 1.87
C GLY A 85 2.26 2.02 2.04
N SER A 86 2.77 1.78 3.25
CA SER A 86 4.21 1.88 3.52
C SER A 86 5.06 0.87 2.75
N ILE A 87 4.51 -0.28 2.36
CA ILE A 87 5.23 -1.24 1.51
C ILE A 87 5.29 -0.74 0.09
N VAL A 88 4.15 -0.35 -0.48
CA VAL A 88 4.14 0.11 -1.87
C VAL A 88 4.89 1.43 -2.03
N GLU A 89 4.81 2.34 -1.06
CA GLU A 89 5.58 3.60 -1.02
C GLU A 89 7.09 3.36 -1.04
N SER A 90 7.56 2.32 -0.35
CA SER A 90 9.00 1.99 -0.34
C SER A 90 9.57 1.73 -1.73
N TYR A 91 8.74 1.38 -2.72
CA TYR A 91 9.15 1.23 -4.11
C TYR A 91 9.86 2.48 -4.65
N LEU A 92 9.33 3.67 -4.36
CA LEU A 92 9.90 4.94 -4.84
C LEU A 92 11.26 5.25 -4.21
N GLU A 93 11.56 4.67 -3.05
CA GLU A 93 12.83 4.82 -2.34
C GLU A 93 13.90 3.81 -2.80
N MET A 94 13.51 2.77 -3.56
CA MET A 94 14.43 1.75 -4.06
C MET A 94 15.30 2.26 -5.22
N SER A 95 16.42 1.59 -5.48
CA SER A 95 17.25 1.88 -6.66
C SER A 95 16.49 1.59 -7.95
N LYS A 96 16.88 2.26 -9.06
CA LYS A 96 16.24 2.06 -10.36
C LYS A 96 16.33 0.62 -10.86
N GLU A 97 17.43 -0.07 -10.59
CA GLU A 97 17.59 -1.48 -10.94
C GLU A 97 16.53 -2.34 -10.23
N LYS A 98 16.25 -2.02 -8.96
CA LYS A 98 15.29 -2.76 -8.14
C LYS A 98 13.84 -2.46 -8.54
N GLN A 99 13.56 -1.21 -8.89
CA GLN A 99 12.27 -0.81 -9.47
C GLN A 99 11.99 -1.57 -10.76
N CYS A 100 12.95 -1.60 -11.70
CA CYS A 100 12.86 -2.38 -12.93
C CYS A 100 12.64 -3.87 -12.69
N GLU A 101 13.38 -4.46 -11.73
CA GLU A 101 13.24 -5.87 -11.36
C GLU A 101 11.81 -6.17 -10.86
N ILE A 102 11.30 -5.35 -9.93
CA ILE A 102 9.95 -5.51 -9.38
C ILE A 102 8.90 -5.33 -10.48
N ALA A 103 9.01 -4.30 -11.31
CA ALA A 103 8.08 -4.05 -12.41
C ALA A 103 8.02 -5.26 -13.38
N HIS A 104 9.19 -5.78 -13.75
CA HIS A 104 9.31 -6.96 -14.60
C HIS A 104 8.66 -8.20 -13.97
N LEU A 105 8.96 -8.51 -12.71
CA LEU A 105 8.39 -9.67 -11.99
C LEU A 105 6.89 -9.52 -11.74
N SER A 106 6.41 -8.28 -11.57
CA SER A 106 4.99 -7.97 -11.37
C SER A 106 4.18 -8.03 -12.68
N GLY A 107 4.85 -7.97 -13.83
CA GLY A 107 4.20 -7.83 -15.13
C GLY A 107 3.46 -6.49 -15.30
N VAL A 108 3.94 -5.43 -14.62
CA VAL A 108 3.36 -4.08 -14.66
C VAL A 108 4.43 -3.10 -15.14
N ASN A 109 4.02 -2.08 -15.87
CA ASN A 109 4.92 -1.04 -16.37
C ASN A 109 5.47 -0.16 -15.21
N GLU A 110 6.76 0.19 -15.23
CA GLU A 110 7.42 1.00 -14.18
C GLU A 110 6.79 2.39 -14.01
N GLU A 111 6.49 3.07 -15.12
CA GLU A 111 5.87 4.40 -15.16
C GLU A 111 4.48 4.32 -14.52
N GLN A 112 3.69 3.31 -14.90
CA GLN A 112 2.38 3.07 -14.30
C GLN A 112 2.44 2.84 -12.78
N ILE A 113 3.43 2.08 -12.29
CA ILE A 113 3.61 1.85 -10.85
C ILE A 113 3.93 3.17 -10.14
N SER A 114 4.87 3.93 -10.70
CA SER A 114 5.36 5.18 -10.10
C SER A 114 4.26 6.22 -10.04
N ASP A 115 3.55 6.43 -11.15
CA ASP A 115 2.42 7.35 -11.25
C ASP A 115 1.33 7.02 -10.23
N ILE A 116 0.98 5.73 -10.08
CA ILE A 116 -0.04 5.32 -9.11
C ILE A 116 0.42 5.63 -7.68
N ILE A 117 1.65 5.27 -7.31
CA ILE A 117 2.15 5.44 -5.95
C ILE A 117 2.29 6.93 -5.60
N GLU A 118 2.84 7.75 -6.49
CA GLU A 118 2.95 9.20 -6.29
C GLU A 118 1.58 9.85 -6.07
N ASN A 119 0.60 9.47 -6.89
CA ASN A 119 -0.77 9.93 -6.72
C ASN A 119 -1.39 9.48 -5.40
N MET A 120 -1.11 8.25 -4.93
CA MET A 120 -1.62 7.75 -3.66
C MET A 120 -1.00 8.47 -2.44
N ILE A 121 0.30 8.78 -2.49
CA ILE A 121 0.99 9.55 -1.44
C ILE A 121 0.32 10.91 -1.24
N SER A 122 -0.07 11.57 -2.34
CA SER A 122 -0.73 12.89 -2.31
C SER A 122 -2.09 12.90 -1.58
N LEU A 123 -2.67 11.74 -1.27
CA LEU A 123 -3.91 11.63 -0.50
C LEU A 123 -3.73 11.91 1.00
N PHE A 124 -2.51 11.71 1.50
CA PHE A 124 -2.20 11.76 2.93
C PHE A 124 -1.03 12.69 3.28
N HIS A 125 -0.22 13.11 2.30
CA HIS A 125 0.89 14.04 2.45
C HIS A 125 0.65 15.31 1.63
#